data_AF-A0A6H0KU16-F1
#
_entry.id   AF-A0A6H0KU16-F1
#
_cell.length_a   1.000
_cell.length_b   1.000
_cell.length_c   1.000
_cell.angle_alpha   90.00
_cell.angle_beta   90.00
_cell.angle_gamma   90.00
#
_symmetry.space_group_name_H-M   'P 1'
#
loop_
_entity.id
_entity.type
_entity.pdbx_description
1 polymer ?
#
loop_
_entity_poly.entity_id
_entity_poly.type
_entity_poly.pdbx_seq_one_letter_code
_entity_poly.pdbx_strand_id
1 'polypeptide(L)'
;MEIAQLKQMTKEEVLNFIRQRLSFSAEIKRQLKHVNEDAFNKEHRRFEMSGNEETTGWCTLFNTAILNEFANLGIYDYTSYLFLDFDNGTPTVYLRYYSDNENLEYDLNGYSTVEIIFTIFELTIFSGKPKRQRN
;
A
#
# COMPACT_ATOMS: atom_id res chain seq x y z
N MET A 1 9.16 -3.76 -12.75
CA MET A 1 9.09 -2.30 -12.99
C MET A 1 10.05 -1.63 -12.02
N GLU A 2 10.85 -0.69 -12.50
CA GLU A 2 11.84 0.03 -11.69
C GLU A 2 11.28 1.35 -11.15
N ILE A 3 11.76 1.79 -9.98
CA ILE A 3 11.34 3.06 -9.36
C ILE A 3 11.57 4.28 -10.27
N ALA A 4 12.62 4.25 -11.09
CA ALA A 4 12.95 5.34 -12.01
C ALA A 4 11.84 5.56 -13.05
N GLN A 5 11.23 4.48 -13.53
CA GLN A 5 10.09 4.54 -14.45
C GLN A 5 8.85 5.09 -13.74
N LEU A 6 8.60 4.62 -12.52
CA LEU A 6 7.45 5.05 -11.73
C LEU A 6 7.45 6.57 -11.43
N LYS A 7 8.62 7.18 -11.24
CA LYS A 7 8.78 8.63 -11.01
C LYS A 7 8.45 9.50 -12.22
N GLN A 8 8.46 8.95 -13.43
CA GLN A 8 8.15 9.67 -14.67
C GLN A 8 6.68 9.57 -15.05
N MET A 9 5.94 8.68 -14.40
CA MET A 9 4.52 8.45 -14.66
C MET A 9 3.66 9.57 -14.09
N THR A 10 2.56 9.86 -14.77
CA THR A 10 1.49 10.72 -14.26
C THR A 10 0.80 10.06 -13.06
N LYS A 11 0.10 10.87 -12.25
CA LYS A 11 -0.68 10.35 -11.11
C LYS A 11 -1.64 9.22 -11.52
N GLU A 12 -2.36 9.39 -12.63
CA GLU A 12 -3.32 8.39 -13.12
C GLU A 12 -2.64 7.07 -13.50
N GLU A 13 -1.49 7.14 -14.15
CA GLU A 13 -0.70 5.95 -14.50
C GLU A 13 -0.20 5.22 -13.25
N VAL A 14 0.26 5.95 -12.23
CA VAL A 14 0.68 5.34 -10.94
C VAL A 14 -0.50 4.69 -10.25
N LEU A 15 -1.67 5.35 -10.20
CA LEU A 15 -2.89 4.78 -9.62
C LEU A 15 -3.30 3.49 -10.37
N ASN A 16 -3.20 3.48 -11.70
CA ASN A 16 -3.46 2.29 -12.50
C ASN A 16 -2.45 1.16 -12.24
N PHE A 17 -1.17 1.50 -12.07
CA PHE A 17 -0.15 0.53 -11.67
C PHE A 17 -0.47 -0.09 -10.29
N ILE A 18 -0.85 0.71 -9.30
CA ILE A 18 -1.23 0.22 -7.97
C ILE A 18 -2.41 -0.75 -8.09
N ARG A 19 -3.46 -0.37 -8.84
CA ARG A 19 -4.61 -1.25 -9.12
C ARG A 19 -4.18 -2.57 -9.74
N GLN A 20 -3.41 -2.53 -10.83
CA GLN A 20 -2.94 -3.73 -11.51
C GLN A 20 -2.12 -4.63 -10.57
N ARG A 21 -1.29 -4.07 -9.69
CA ARG A 21 -0.49 -4.85 -8.75
C ARG A 21 -1.31 -5.49 -7.63
N LEU A 22 -2.43 -4.85 -7.25
CA LEU A 22 -3.40 -5.41 -6.31
C LEU A 22 -4.33 -6.45 -6.95
N SER A 23 -4.37 -6.55 -8.28
CA SER A 23 -5.25 -7.50 -8.98
C SER A 23 -4.90 -8.94 -8.63
N PHE A 24 -5.92 -9.81 -8.64
CA PHE A 24 -5.72 -11.23 -8.40
C PHE A 24 -4.97 -11.88 -9.57
N SER A 25 -4.06 -12.80 -9.24
CA SER A 25 -3.31 -13.52 -10.27
C SER A 25 -4.26 -14.37 -11.13
N ALA A 26 -3.87 -14.57 -12.39
CA ALA A 26 -4.59 -15.45 -13.30
C ALA A 26 -4.67 -16.91 -12.78
N GLU A 27 -3.76 -17.31 -11.89
CA GLU A 27 -3.75 -18.62 -11.26
C GLU A 27 -4.91 -18.80 -10.28
N ILE A 28 -5.17 -17.81 -9.42
CA ILE A 28 -6.33 -17.81 -8.51
C ILE A 28 -7.61 -17.88 -9.34
N LYS A 29 -7.68 -17.12 -10.44
CA LYS A 29 -8.81 -17.15 -11.37
C LYS A 29 -9.06 -18.57 -11.92
N ARG A 30 -8.01 -19.32 -12.29
CA ARG A 30 -8.12 -20.69 -12.83
C ARG A 30 -8.58 -21.73 -11.80
N GLN A 31 -8.38 -21.49 -10.51
CA GLN A 31 -8.78 -22.40 -9.43
C GLN A 31 -10.27 -22.27 -9.07
N LEU A 32 -10.91 -21.16 -9.44
CA LEU A 32 -12.30 -20.90 -9.13
C LEU A 32 -13.21 -21.44 -10.24
N LYS A 33 -14.15 -22.34 -9.88
CA LYS A 33 -15.01 -23.05 -10.86
C LYS A 33 -16.09 -22.16 -11.50
N HIS A 34 -16.63 -21.20 -10.76
CA HIS A 34 -17.72 -20.33 -11.21
C HIS A 34 -17.42 -18.90 -10.78
N VAL A 35 -16.89 -18.11 -11.72
CA VAL A 35 -16.57 -16.70 -11.48
C VAL A 35 -17.07 -15.90 -12.67
N ASN A 36 -17.84 -14.86 -12.39
CA ASN A 36 -18.12 -13.83 -13.40
C ASN A 36 -16.81 -13.10 -13.67
N GLU A 37 -16.24 -13.33 -14.86
CA GLU A 37 -14.94 -12.80 -15.22
C GLU A 37 -14.89 -11.27 -15.19
N ASP A 38 -15.95 -10.61 -15.63
CA ASP A 38 -16.01 -9.14 -15.67
C ASP A 38 -16.07 -8.53 -14.26
N ALA A 39 -16.72 -9.21 -13.32
CA ALA A 39 -16.73 -8.81 -11.91
C ALA A 39 -15.38 -9.09 -11.24
N PHE A 40 -14.80 -10.27 -11.45
CA PHE A 40 -13.54 -10.66 -10.83
C PHE A 40 -12.34 -9.87 -11.32
N ASN A 41 -12.29 -9.53 -12.61
CA ASN A 41 -11.25 -8.66 -13.16
C ASN A 41 -11.33 -7.23 -12.60
N LYS A 42 -12.47 -6.83 -12.00
CA LYS A 42 -12.64 -5.55 -11.28
C LYS A 42 -12.30 -5.69 -9.80
N GLU A 43 -12.14 -6.91 -9.29
CA GLU A 43 -11.75 -7.15 -7.91
C GLU A 43 -10.24 -7.20 -7.73
N HIS A 44 -9.80 -6.65 -6.60
CA HIS A 44 -8.41 -6.45 -6.25
C HIS A 44 -8.26 -6.66 -4.75
N ARG A 45 -7.06 -7.00 -4.29
CA ARG A 45 -6.73 -7.01 -2.86
C ARG A 45 -6.95 -5.61 -2.28
N ARG A 46 -7.68 -5.54 -1.17
CA ARG A 46 -8.02 -4.29 -0.46
C ARG A 46 -7.67 -4.42 1.00
N PHE A 47 -7.30 -3.31 1.62
CA PHE A 47 -7.15 -3.28 3.07
C PHE A 47 -8.47 -3.63 3.76
N GLU A 48 -8.38 -4.36 4.86
CA GLU A 48 -9.46 -4.45 5.82
C GLU A 48 -9.56 -3.10 6.54
N MET A 49 -10.47 -2.25 6.05
CA MET A 49 -10.59 -0.86 6.50
C MET A 49 -11.14 -0.74 7.91
N SER A 50 -11.97 -1.70 8.36
CA SER A 50 -12.67 -1.57 9.63
C SER A 50 -11.73 -1.61 10.83
N GLY A 51 -10.55 -2.23 10.68
CA GLY A 51 -9.65 -2.49 11.81
C GLY A 51 -10.10 -3.65 12.70
N ASN A 52 -11.32 -4.16 12.51
CA ASN A 52 -11.89 -5.21 13.34
C ASN A 52 -11.24 -6.55 13.05
N GLU A 53 -10.97 -7.31 14.10
CA GLU A 53 -10.39 -8.63 13.98
C GLU A 53 -11.08 -9.64 14.90
N GLU A 54 -11.41 -10.82 14.35
CA GLU A 54 -11.90 -11.97 15.13
C GLU A 54 -10.74 -12.73 15.79
N THR A 55 -9.54 -12.64 15.20
CA THR A 55 -8.31 -13.25 15.69
C THR A 55 -7.27 -12.16 15.86
N THR A 56 -6.71 -12.05 17.07
CA THR A 56 -5.75 -11.01 17.41
C THR A 56 -4.56 -10.96 16.44
N GLY A 57 -4.27 -9.76 15.91
CA GLY A 57 -3.19 -9.49 14.96
C GLY A 57 -3.49 -9.83 13.51
N TRP A 58 -4.66 -10.39 13.18
CA TRP A 58 -4.99 -10.76 11.80
C TRP A 58 -5.07 -9.53 10.90
N CYS A 59 -5.75 -8.46 11.35
CA CYS A 59 -5.92 -7.25 10.55
C CYS A 59 -4.56 -6.60 10.23
N THR A 60 -3.70 -6.50 11.24
CA THR A 60 -2.33 -5.98 11.09
C THR A 60 -1.53 -6.81 10.09
N LEU A 61 -1.54 -8.14 10.22
CA LEU A 61 -0.78 -9.02 9.31
C LEU A 61 -1.32 -8.95 7.88
N PHE A 62 -2.64 -8.98 7.72
CA PHE A 62 -3.30 -8.92 6.42
C PHE A 62 -3.01 -7.60 5.70
N ASN A 63 -3.23 -6.47 6.37
CA ASN A 63 -2.99 -5.14 5.78
C ASN A 63 -1.51 -4.89 5.52
N THR A 64 -0.63 -5.34 6.41
CA THR A 64 0.82 -5.27 6.19
C THR A 64 1.25 -6.09 4.97
N ALA A 65 0.66 -7.27 4.74
CA ALA A 65 0.95 -8.08 3.55
C ALA A 65 0.60 -7.34 2.24
N ILE A 66 -0.54 -6.64 2.21
CA ILE A 66 -0.94 -5.82 1.06
C ILE A 66 0.05 -4.67 0.81
N LEU A 67 0.48 -3.97 1.86
CA LEU A 67 1.47 -2.90 1.71
C LEU A 67 2.84 -3.45 1.26
N ASN A 68 3.23 -4.61 1.78
CA ASN A 68 4.49 -5.28 1.45
C ASN A 68 4.60 -5.73 0.00
N GLU A 69 3.49 -5.84 -0.75
CA GLU A 69 3.53 -6.00 -2.20
C GLU A 69 4.34 -4.90 -2.89
N PHE A 70 4.48 -3.73 -2.27
CA PHE A 70 5.23 -2.59 -2.78
C PHE A 70 6.61 -2.40 -2.12
N ALA A 71 7.00 -3.28 -1.20
CA ALA A 71 8.27 -3.20 -0.47
C ALA A 71 9.49 -3.12 -1.40
N ASN A 72 9.45 -3.86 -2.53
CA ASN A 72 10.52 -3.88 -3.52
C ASN A 72 10.74 -2.54 -4.23
N LEU A 73 9.79 -1.61 -4.16
CA LEU A 73 9.96 -0.24 -4.66
C LEU A 73 10.80 0.62 -3.70
N GLY A 74 11.10 0.11 -2.51
CA GLY A 74 11.90 0.81 -1.50
C GLY A 74 11.09 1.76 -0.62
N ILE A 75 9.78 1.55 -0.46
CA ILE A 75 8.92 2.41 0.38
C ILE A 75 9.43 2.51 1.83
N TYR A 76 10.10 1.47 2.33
CA TYR A 76 10.68 1.42 3.68
C TYR A 76 12.09 2.00 3.79
N ASP A 77 12.68 2.43 2.68
CA ASP A 77 14.07 2.91 2.69
C ASP A 77 14.19 4.38 3.11
N TYR A 78 13.06 5.09 3.21
CA TYR A 78 12.99 6.51 3.58
C TYR A 78 12.72 6.72 5.07
N THR A 79 12.27 5.66 5.77
CA THR A 79 11.76 5.76 7.13
C THR A 79 12.54 4.89 8.10
N SER A 80 12.62 5.35 9.36
CA SER A 80 12.98 4.51 10.50
C SER A 80 11.88 3.50 10.81
N TYR A 81 10.63 3.95 10.71
CA TYR A 81 9.45 3.09 10.75
C TYR A 81 8.37 3.67 9.83
N LEU A 82 7.55 2.79 9.27
CA LEU A 82 6.32 3.11 8.55
C LEU A 82 5.28 2.09 9.03
N PHE A 83 4.25 2.57 9.69
CA PHE A 83 3.16 1.78 10.22
C PHE A 83 1.84 2.33 9.69
N LEU A 84 0.98 1.42 9.21
CA LEU A 84 -0.34 1.76 8.72
C LEU A 84 -1.34 1.07 9.63
N ASP A 85 -2.10 1.88 10.35
CA ASP A 85 -3.10 1.45 11.32
C ASP A 85 -4.50 1.66 10.76
N PHE A 86 -5.46 0.87 11.24
CA PHE A 86 -6.87 0.99 10.89
C PHE A 86 -7.68 0.88 12.18
N ASP A 87 -8.34 1.96 12.56
CA ASP A 87 -9.21 2.00 13.72
C ASP A 87 -10.61 2.46 13.31
N ASN A 88 -11.62 1.63 13.53
CA ASN A 88 -13.03 1.93 13.27
C ASN A 88 -13.32 2.51 11.87
N GLY A 89 -12.63 2.02 10.83
CA GLY A 89 -12.80 2.52 9.46
C GLY A 89 -11.87 3.66 9.07
N THR A 90 -11.04 4.17 10.00
CA THR A 90 -10.11 5.27 9.75
C THR A 90 -8.68 4.75 9.60
N PRO A 91 -8.12 4.80 8.39
CA PRO A 91 -6.71 4.50 8.17
C PRO A 91 -5.83 5.66 8.62
N THR A 92 -4.77 5.35 9.36
CA THR A 92 -3.77 6.33 9.81
C THR A 92 -2.37 5.85 9.48
N VAL A 93 -1.59 6.69 8.79
CA VAL A 93 -0.17 6.42 8.53
C VAL A 93 0.67 7.07 9.60
N TYR A 94 1.42 6.26 10.34
CA TYR A 94 2.47 6.70 11.24
C TYR A 94 3.83 6.45 10.61
N LEU A 95 4.67 7.49 10.53
CA LEU A 95 6.03 7.31 10.04
C LEU A 95 7.01 8.22 10.75
N ARG A 96 8.27 7.82 10.73
CA ARG A 96 9.41 8.69 11.04
C ARG A 96 10.44 8.53 9.95
N TYR A 97 10.85 9.62 9.31
CA TYR A 97 11.95 9.57 8.33
C TYR A 97 13.24 9.08 8.99
N TYR A 98 14.12 8.39 8.26
CA TYR A 98 15.39 7.99 8.89
C TYR A 98 16.36 9.15 9.10
N SER A 99 16.21 10.22 8.31
CA SER A 99 17.04 11.43 8.38
C SER A 99 16.54 12.44 9.41
N ASP A 100 15.46 12.12 10.12
CA ASP A 100 14.78 13.01 11.06
C ASP A 100 14.38 12.24 12.33
N ASN A 101 14.08 12.96 13.39
CA ASN A 101 13.60 12.43 14.66
C ASN A 101 12.12 12.71 14.93
N GLU A 102 11.43 13.42 14.04
CA GLU A 102 10.00 13.72 14.16
C GLU A 102 9.12 12.50 13.86
N ASN A 103 8.19 12.19 14.76
CA ASN A 103 7.13 11.22 14.53
C ASN A 103 5.97 11.93 13.84
N LEU A 104 5.59 11.44 12.66
CA LEU A 104 4.55 12.01 11.82
C LEU A 104 3.34 11.07 11.79
N GLU A 105 2.16 11.68 11.71
CA GLU A 105 0.87 11.02 11.67
C GLU A 105 0.01 11.66 10.59
N TYR A 106 -0.65 10.84 9.78
CA TYR A 106 -1.52 11.27 8.70
C TYR A 106 -2.83 10.48 8.74
N ASP A 107 -3.91 11.17 9.10
CA ASP A 107 -5.29 10.66 8.98
C ASP A 107 -5.68 10.62 7.50
N LEU A 108 -6.09 9.43 7.03
CA LEU A 108 -6.50 9.17 5.64
C LEU A 108 -7.98 8.78 5.55
N ASN A 109 -8.82 9.29 6.44
CA ASN A 109 -10.26 9.03 6.43
C ASN A 109 -10.87 9.33 5.05
N GLY A 110 -11.71 8.41 4.56
CA GLY A 110 -12.34 8.47 3.25
C GLY A 110 -11.45 8.01 2.08
N TYR A 111 -10.19 7.64 2.31
CA TYR A 111 -9.31 7.18 1.25
C TYR A 111 -9.57 5.71 0.94
N SER A 112 -9.57 5.37 -0.34
CA SER A 112 -9.55 3.99 -0.82
C SER A 112 -8.17 3.34 -0.62
N THR A 113 -8.08 2.01 -0.71
CA THR A 113 -6.80 1.28 -0.65
C THR A 113 -5.76 1.85 -1.60
N VAL A 114 -6.18 2.18 -2.83
CA VAL A 114 -5.28 2.71 -3.86
C VAL A 114 -4.76 4.09 -3.48
N GLU A 115 -5.63 4.94 -2.94
CA GLU A 115 -5.25 6.29 -2.48
C GLU A 115 -4.31 6.21 -1.27
N ILE A 116 -4.56 5.33 -0.30
CA ILE A 116 -3.68 5.13 0.86
C ILE A 116 -2.27 4.73 0.38
N ILE A 117 -2.16 3.75 -0.53
CA ILE A 117 -0.85 3.32 -1.07
C ILE A 117 -0.19 4.45 -1.86
N PHE A 118 -0.97 5.20 -2.64
CA PHE A 118 -0.44 6.36 -3.37
C PHE A 118 0.09 7.43 -2.41
N THR A 119 -0.61 7.73 -1.31
CA THR A 119 -0.12 8.64 -0.27
C THR A 119 1.17 8.12 0.37
N ILE A 120 1.29 6.81 0.62
CA ILE A 120 2.55 6.23 1.07
C ILE A 120 3.66 6.46 0.03
N PHE A 121 3.37 6.41 -1.27
CA PHE A 121 4.37 6.75 -2.30
C PHE A 121 4.76 8.23 -2.25
N GLU A 122 3.80 9.14 -2.09
CA GLU A 122 4.04 10.58 -1.89
C GLU A 122 4.93 10.85 -0.69
N LEU A 123 4.68 10.15 0.43
CA LEU A 123 5.46 10.24 1.66
C LEU A 123 6.81 9.54 1.57
N THR A 124 7.06 8.68 0.59
CA THR A 124 8.30 7.89 0.51
C THR A 124 9.02 8.11 -0.82
N ILE A 125 8.75 7.28 -1.82
CA ILE A 125 9.47 7.22 -3.07
C ILE A 125 9.36 8.50 -3.91
N PHE A 126 8.29 9.29 -3.74
CA PHE A 126 8.09 10.58 -4.41
C PHE A 126 8.35 11.79 -3.51
N SER A 127 8.69 11.60 -2.24
CA SER A 127 8.84 12.69 -1.25
C SER A 127 10.02 13.63 -1.49
N GLY A 128 10.98 13.23 -2.33
CA GLY A 128 12.27 13.90 -2.47
C GLY A 128 13.19 13.79 -1.24
N LYS A 129 12.74 13.11 -0.17
CA LYS A 129 13.56 12.85 1.03
C LYS A 129 14.74 11.94 0.66
N PRO A 130 15.86 12.04 1.40
CA PRO A 130 16.99 11.16 1.17
C PRO A 130 16.57 9.70 1.47
N LYS A 131 17.29 8.74 0.90
CA LYS A 131 17.03 7.29 1.06
C LYS A 131 18.18 6.67 1.86
N ARG A 132 17.86 5.79 2.82
CA ARG A 132 18.84 5.03 3.58
C ARG A 132 19.59 4.11 2.63
N GLN A 133 20.93 4.14 2.68
CA GLN A 133 21.74 3.20 1.92
C GLN A 133 21.60 1.80 2.54
N ARG A 134 21.18 0.84 1.73
CA ARG A 134 21.14 -0.58 2.06
C ARG A 134 21.99 -1.26 0.98
N ASN A 135 23.05 -1.94 1.44
CA ASN A 135 24.04 -2.60 0.58
C ASN A 135 23.44 -3.80 -0.17
#